data_AF-A0A8S2VSU5-F1
#
_entry.id   AF-A0A8S2VSU5-F1
#
_cell.length_a   1.000
_cell.length_b   1.000
_cell.length_c   1.000
_cell.angle_alpha   90.00
_cell.angle_beta   90.00
_cell.angle_gamma   90.00
#
_symmetry.space_group_name_H-M   'P 1'
#
loop_
_entity.id
_entity.type
_entity.pdbx_description
1 polymer ?
#
loop_
_entity_poly.entity_id
_entity_poly.type
_entity_poly.pdbx_seq_one_letter_code
_entity_poly.pdbx_strand_id
1 'polypeptide(L)'
;ADSSSSSSNCSTWSKWFRDGREDVEDEERVGRPITETTTENIRQVEDLINDDPYITINELEAESGLSHGTIQRIISDHLQLKKVTARYVPKHLTNFQKAERVRIYQENLLKFEQGVWRLCDVVTGDESWFFHKQISQKSSNAAWVARG
;
A
#
# COMPACT_ATOMS: atom_id res chain seq x y z
N ALA A 1 23.19 -0.62 34.44
CA ALA A 1 23.37 0.62 35.23
C ALA A 1 21.98 1.16 35.45
N ASP A 2 21.40 0.80 36.59
CA ASP A 2 19.98 1.04 36.86
C ASP A 2 19.77 2.49 37.31
N SER A 3 19.02 3.21 36.50
CA SER A 3 18.57 4.56 36.81
C SER A 3 17.64 4.50 38.02
N SER A 4 18.17 4.83 39.20
CA SER A 4 17.39 4.96 40.44
C SER A 4 16.23 5.92 40.25
N SER A 5 15.01 5.44 40.46
CA SER A 5 13.81 6.28 40.49
C SER A 5 13.93 7.35 41.58
N SER A 6 13.42 8.55 41.32
CA SER A 6 13.49 9.66 42.26
C SER A 6 12.73 9.35 43.55
N SER A 7 13.18 9.87 44.70
CA SER A 7 12.52 9.68 46.00
C SER A 7 11.03 10.05 45.97
N SER A 8 10.65 11.01 45.12
CA SER A 8 9.26 11.41 44.90
C SER A 8 8.42 10.33 44.24
N ASN A 9 8.94 9.64 43.22
CA ASN A 9 8.22 8.55 42.55
C ASN A 9 7.99 7.38 43.51
N CYS A 10 9.01 7.02 44.30
CA CYS A 10 8.89 5.92 45.27
C CYS A 10 7.81 6.20 46.34
N SER A 11 7.67 7.46 46.77
CA SER A 11 6.63 7.88 47.73
C SER A 11 5.22 7.84 47.12
N THR A 12 5.07 8.27 45.86
CA THR A 12 3.80 8.21 45.12
C THR A 12 3.34 6.77 44.90
N TRP A 13 4.21 5.89 44.41
CA TRP A 13 3.91 4.47 44.24
C TRP A 13 3.53 3.81 45.58
N SER A 14 4.24 4.14 46.66
CA SER A 14 3.95 3.63 48.01
C SER A 14 2.60 4.09 48.58
N LYS A 15 2.03 5.19 48.06
CA LYS A 15 0.65 5.61 48.38
C LYS A 15 -0.35 4.85 47.53
N TRP A 16 -0.15 4.77 46.22
CA TRP A 16 -1.04 4.05 45.31
C TRP A 16 -1.24 2.59 45.70
N PHE A 17 -0.18 1.87 46.09
CA PHE A 17 -0.31 0.49 46.59
C PHE A 17 -1.09 0.41 47.92
N ARG A 18 -0.96 1.40 48.79
CA ARG A 18 -1.74 1.48 50.04
C ARG A 18 -3.21 1.77 49.80
N ASP A 19 -3.50 2.55 48.76
CA ASP A 19 -4.85 2.92 48.34
C ASP A 19 -5.50 1.82 47.47
N GLY A 20 -4.85 0.66 47.30
CA GLY A 20 -5.42 -0.53 46.67
C GLY A 20 -5.15 -0.66 45.17
N ARG A 21 -4.26 0.14 44.58
CA ARG A 21 -3.80 -0.06 43.20
C ARG A 21 -2.87 -1.27 43.15
N GLU A 22 -3.28 -2.33 42.46
CA GLU A 22 -2.46 -3.53 42.25
C GLU A 22 -1.72 -3.52 40.90
N ASP A 23 -2.14 -2.65 39.99
CA ASP A 23 -1.56 -2.53 38.66
C ASP A 23 -0.32 -1.63 38.63
N VAL A 24 0.72 -2.11 37.95
CA VAL A 24 2.01 -1.44 37.78
C VAL A 24 2.13 -0.80 36.39
N GLU A 25 1.21 -1.11 35.48
CA GLU A 25 1.16 -0.49 34.17
C GLU A 25 0.78 1.00 34.27
N ASP A 26 1.19 1.80 33.29
CA ASP A 26 0.76 3.19 33.20
C ASP A 26 -0.76 3.23 32.93
N GLU A 27 -1.48 4.09 33.65
CA GLU A 27 -2.88 4.37 33.31
C GLU A 27 -2.99 4.94 31.89
N GLU A 28 -4.17 4.75 31.28
CA GLU A 28 -4.44 5.19 29.92
C GLU A 28 -4.11 6.68 29.77
N ARG A 29 -2.98 6.97 29.12
CA ARG A 29 -2.51 8.34 28.96
C ARG A 29 -3.43 9.05 27.97
N VAL A 30 -4.10 10.10 28.43
CA VAL A 30 -4.77 11.04 27.53
C VAL A 30 -3.68 11.76 26.75
N GLY A 31 -3.37 11.26 25.56
CA GLY A 31 -2.42 11.87 24.64
C GLY A 31 -2.87 13.24 24.15
N ARG A 32 -2.08 13.86 23.26
CA ARG A 32 -2.48 15.10 22.59
C ARG A 32 -3.81 14.86 21.86
N PRO A 33 -4.85 15.70 22.06
CA PRO A 33 -6.09 15.58 21.31
C PRO A 33 -5.79 15.62 19.81
N ILE A 34 -6.16 14.58 19.07
CA ILE A 34 -6.07 14.56 17.62
C ILE A 34 -7.25 15.37 17.08
N THR A 35 -7.20 16.70 17.24
CA THR A 35 -8.25 17.61 16.76
C THR A 35 -8.34 17.66 15.23
N GLU A 36 -7.32 17.18 14.52
CA GLU A 36 -7.26 17.22 13.04
C GLU A 36 -7.91 16.03 12.35
N THR A 37 -8.25 14.95 13.07
CA THR A 37 -8.88 13.75 12.49
C THR A 37 -10.32 13.62 12.96
N THR A 38 -11.10 14.67 12.71
CA THR A 38 -12.56 14.66 12.91
C THR A 38 -13.24 13.77 11.87
N THR A 39 -14.44 13.28 12.16
CA THR A 39 -15.25 12.51 11.20
C THR A 39 -15.49 13.27 9.90
N GLU A 40 -15.58 14.60 9.97
CA GLU A 40 -15.73 15.46 8.79
C GLU A 40 -14.50 15.43 7.89
N ASN A 41 -13.31 15.59 8.47
CA ASN A 41 -12.06 15.55 7.73
C ASN A 41 -11.79 14.16 7.12
N ILE A 42 -12.19 13.09 7.82
CA ILE A 42 -12.10 11.72 7.29
C ILE A 42 -12.99 11.58 6.05
N ARG A 43 -14.25 12.02 6.12
CA ARG A 43 -15.19 11.97 4.98
C ARG A 43 -14.71 12.81 3.82
N GLN A 44 -14.21 14.02 4.09
CA GLN A 44 -13.67 14.89 3.03
C GLN A 44 -12.54 14.22 2.27
N VAL A 45 -11.58 13.59 2.96
CA VAL A 45 -10.48 12.86 2.32
C VAL A 45 -11.00 11.62 1.58
N GLU A 46 -11.98 10.91 2.15
CA GLU A 46 -12.60 9.75 1.51
C GLU A 46 -13.30 10.12 0.20
N ASP A 47 -14.08 11.21 0.19
CA ASP A 47 -14.79 11.70 -0.99
C ASP A 47 -13.81 12.10 -2.11
N LEU A 48 -12.74 12.83 -1.77
CA LEU A 48 -11.70 13.21 -2.73
C LEU A 48 -11.01 12.00 -3.37
N ILE A 49 -10.75 10.95 -2.59
CA ILE A 49 -10.15 9.70 -3.09
C ILE A 49 -11.14 8.91 -3.95
N ASN A 50 -12.43 8.93 -3.61
CA ASN A 50 -13.46 8.26 -4.40
C ASN A 50 -13.69 8.94 -5.75
N ASP A 51 -13.59 10.27 -5.80
CA ASP A 51 -13.70 11.08 -7.02
C ASP A 51 -12.49 10.89 -7.94
N ASP A 52 -11.26 10.91 -7.38
CA ASP A 52 -10.04 10.56 -8.10
C ASP A 52 -9.15 9.59 -7.30
N PRO A 53 -9.19 8.27 -7.63
CA PRO A 53 -8.35 7.27 -6.99
C PRO A 53 -6.84 7.48 -7.20
N TYR A 54 -6.42 8.36 -8.11
CA TYR A 54 -5.02 8.64 -8.41
C TYR A 54 -4.48 9.89 -7.71
N ILE A 55 -5.33 10.60 -6.97
CA ILE A 55 -4.99 11.85 -6.29
C ILE A 55 -3.72 11.70 -5.43
N THR A 56 -2.87 12.70 -5.48
CA THR A 56 -1.64 12.77 -4.69
C THR A 56 -1.91 13.36 -3.31
N ILE A 57 -1.01 13.08 -2.36
CA ILE A 57 -1.13 13.67 -1.01
C ILE A 57 -1.05 15.19 -1.08
N ASN A 58 -0.22 15.75 -1.97
CA ASN A 58 -0.12 17.21 -2.16
C ASN A 58 -1.42 17.83 -2.69
N GLU A 59 -2.12 17.14 -3.59
CA GLU A 59 -3.43 17.59 -4.08
C GLU A 59 -4.48 17.47 -2.97
N LEU A 60 -4.48 16.38 -2.20
CA LEU A 60 -5.34 16.25 -1.01
C LEU A 60 -5.08 17.37 0.00
N GLU A 61 -3.84 17.78 0.23
CA GLU A 61 -3.50 18.91 1.10
C GLU A 61 -4.09 20.23 0.57
N ALA A 62 -3.95 20.47 -0.73
CA ALA A 62 -4.46 21.69 -1.36
C ALA A 62 -6.00 21.76 -1.28
N GLU A 63 -6.68 20.63 -1.48
CA GLU A 63 -8.15 20.57 -1.51
C GLU A 63 -8.78 20.52 -0.11
N SER A 64 -8.16 19.79 0.84
CA SER A 64 -8.70 19.61 2.19
C SER A 64 -8.19 20.65 3.20
N GLY A 65 -7.06 21.31 2.93
CA GLY A 65 -6.38 22.20 3.86
C GLY A 65 -5.75 21.49 5.07
N LEU A 66 -5.73 20.15 5.06
CA LEU A 66 -5.14 19.33 6.11
C LEU A 66 -3.63 19.20 5.92
N SER A 67 -2.92 18.90 7.00
CA SER A 67 -1.48 18.62 6.93
C SER A 67 -1.20 17.26 6.29
N HIS A 68 -0.06 17.14 5.61
CA HIS A 68 0.45 15.87 5.05
C HIS A 68 0.31 14.68 6.02
N GLY A 69 0.76 14.87 7.26
CA GLY A 69 0.76 13.82 8.28
C GLY A 69 -0.65 13.41 8.72
N THR A 70 -1.58 14.36 8.77
CA THR A 70 -2.99 14.07 9.07
C THR A 70 -3.64 13.29 7.93
N ILE A 71 -3.40 13.68 6.67
CA ILE A 71 -3.92 12.96 5.50
C ILE A 71 -3.36 11.53 5.47
N GLN A 72 -2.05 11.36 5.70
CA GLN A 72 -1.45 10.03 5.76
C GLN A 72 -2.11 9.14 6.83
N ARG A 73 -2.31 9.69 8.04
CA ARG A 73 -2.99 8.97 9.14
C ARG A 73 -4.45 8.64 8.79
N ILE A 74 -5.17 9.56 8.15
CA ILE A 74 -6.54 9.30 7.70
C ILE A 74 -6.55 8.13 6.70
N ILE A 75 -5.69 8.17 5.68
CA ILE A 75 -5.59 7.13 4.66
C ILE A 75 -5.23 5.78 5.28
N SER A 76 -4.20 5.71 6.13
CA SER A 76 -3.71 4.44 6.69
C SER A 76 -4.57 3.90 7.83
N ASP A 77 -4.89 4.74 8.82
CA ASP A 77 -5.40 4.27 10.11
C ASP A 77 -6.94 4.29 10.13
N HIS A 78 -7.57 5.22 9.39
CA HIS A 78 -9.02 5.37 9.38
C HIS A 78 -9.67 4.74 8.15
N LEU A 79 -9.14 4.98 6.95
CA LEU A 79 -9.65 4.42 5.70
C LEU A 79 -9.05 3.05 5.38
N GLN A 80 -7.96 2.66 6.05
CA GLN A 80 -7.27 1.38 5.81
C GLN A 80 -6.85 1.18 4.35
N LEU A 81 -6.49 2.28 3.69
CA LEU A 81 -6.08 2.31 2.30
C LEU A 81 -4.55 2.27 2.16
N LYS A 82 -4.09 1.70 1.06
CA LYS A 82 -2.68 1.67 0.67
C LYS A 82 -2.54 2.06 -0.79
N LYS A 83 -1.57 2.93 -1.09
CA LYS A 83 -1.25 3.27 -2.48
C LYS A 83 -0.58 2.08 -3.17
N VAL A 84 -1.13 1.69 -4.32
CA VAL A 84 -0.60 0.62 -5.17
C VAL A 84 -0.35 1.20 -6.56
N THR A 85 0.79 0.88 -7.16
CA THR A 85 1.10 1.31 -8.53
C THR A 85 0.22 0.57 -9.53
N ALA A 86 -0.37 1.31 -10.47
CA ALA A 86 -1.12 0.74 -11.57
C ALA A 86 -0.27 -0.28 -12.37
N ARG A 87 -0.89 -1.37 -12.83
CA ARG A 87 -0.24 -2.34 -13.70
C ARG A 87 -0.39 -1.90 -15.15
N TYR A 88 0.68 -2.06 -15.93
CA TYR A 88 0.62 -1.81 -17.37
C TYR A 88 -0.33 -2.80 -18.04
N VAL A 89 -1.28 -2.28 -18.82
CA VAL A 89 -2.19 -3.08 -19.64
C VAL A 89 -1.84 -2.82 -21.11
N PRO A 90 -1.45 -3.85 -21.90
CA PRO A 90 -0.97 -3.66 -23.27
C PRO A 90 -1.96 -2.97 -24.21
N LYS A 91 -3.27 -3.07 -23.96
CA LYS A 91 -4.30 -2.53 -24.83
C LYS A 91 -5.57 -2.16 -24.07
N HIS A 92 -6.13 -1.00 -24.39
CA HIS A 92 -7.46 -0.61 -23.94
C HIS A 92 -8.53 -1.30 -24.81
N LEU A 93 -9.17 -2.34 -24.27
CA LEU A 93 -10.17 -3.12 -25.00
C LEU A 93 -11.55 -2.47 -24.99
N THR A 94 -12.25 -2.53 -26.13
CA THR A 94 -13.67 -2.14 -26.21
C THR A 94 -14.56 -3.15 -25.51
N ASN A 95 -15.79 -2.75 -25.14
CA ASN A 95 -16.76 -3.67 -24.51
C ASN A 95 -17.06 -4.87 -25.40
N PHE A 96 -17.15 -4.67 -26.72
CA PHE A 96 -17.31 -5.74 -27.69
C PHE A 96 -16.12 -6.72 -27.67
N GLN A 97 -14.88 -6.21 -27.67
CA GLN A 97 -13.68 -7.07 -27.59
C GLN A 97 -13.62 -7.87 -26.28
N LYS A 98 -14.06 -7.28 -25.16
CA LYS A 98 -14.15 -8.00 -23.88
C LYS A 98 -15.17 -9.13 -23.94
N ALA A 99 -16.37 -8.85 -24.44
CA ALA A 99 -17.42 -9.85 -24.59
C ALA A 99 -16.97 -11.01 -25.51
N GLU A 100 -16.35 -10.69 -26.64
CA GLU A 100 -15.88 -11.68 -27.59
C GLU A 100 -14.77 -12.56 -27.02
N ARG A 101 -13.83 -11.97 -26.27
CA ARG A 101 -12.82 -12.75 -25.54
C ARG A 101 -13.47 -13.74 -24.58
N VAL A 102 -14.42 -13.29 -23.76
CA VAL A 102 -15.12 -14.17 -22.80
C VAL A 102 -15.85 -15.30 -23.51
N ARG A 103 -16.55 -15.01 -24.61
CA ARG A 103 -17.23 -16.02 -25.44
C ARG A 103 -16.26 -17.09 -25.94
N ILE A 104 -15.14 -16.68 -26.54
CA ILE A 104 -14.11 -17.61 -27.04
C ILE A 104 -13.50 -18.44 -25.90
N TYR A 105 -13.25 -17.83 -24.74
CA TYR A 105 -12.73 -18.56 -23.58
C TYR A 105 -13.72 -19.61 -23.08
N GLN A 106 -15.01 -19.29 -22.99
CA GLN A 106 -16.05 -20.25 -22.58
C GLN A 106 -16.12 -21.44 -23.54
N GLU A 107 -16.08 -21.18 -24.85
CA GLU A 107 -16.08 -22.25 -25.87
C GLU A 107 -14.84 -23.14 -25.77
N ASN A 108 -13.66 -22.54 -25.55
CA ASN A 108 -12.43 -23.30 -25.38
C ASN A 108 -12.45 -24.11 -24.07
N LEU A 109 -12.95 -23.53 -22.98
CA LEU A 109 -13.07 -24.22 -21.70
C LEU A 109 -13.96 -25.46 -21.82
N LEU A 110 -15.13 -25.33 -22.47
CA LEU A 110 -16.03 -26.46 -22.71
C LEU A 110 -15.36 -27.60 -23.48
N LYS A 111 -14.50 -27.30 -24.46
CA LYS A 111 -13.75 -28.33 -25.20
C LYS A 111 -12.76 -29.09 -24.31
N PHE A 112 -12.14 -28.40 -23.35
CA PHE A 112 -11.27 -29.06 -22.37
C PHE A 112 -12.08 -29.89 -21.37
N GLU A 113 -13.20 -29.37 -20.86
CA GLU A 113 -14.06 -30.08 -19.91
C GLU A 113 -14.69 -31.35 -20.51
N GLN A 114 -15.08 -31.29 -21.79
CA GLN A 114 -15.61 -32.43 -22.52
C GLN A 114 -14.53 -33.43 -22.98
N GLY A 115 -13.25 -33.13 -22.72
CA GLY A 115 -12.13 -33.97 -23.15
C GLY A 115 -11.90 -33.99 -24.65
N VAL A 116 -12.53 -33.09 -25.40
CA VAL A 116 -12.33 -32.93 -26.85
C VAL A 116 -10.90 -32.44 -27.12
N TRP A 117 -10.41 -31.53 -26.27
CA TRP A 117 -9.04 -31.04 -26.29
C TRP A 117 -8.32 -31.43 -25.01
N ARG A 118 -7.04 -31.79 -25.12
CA ARG A 118 -6.10 -31.88 -24.00
C ARG A 118 -5.02 -30.83 -24.21
N LEU A 119 -4.43 -30.36 -23.11
CA LEU A 119 -3.40 -29.32 -23.19
C LEU A 119 -2.18 -29.78 -24.02
N CYS A 120 -1.87 -31.08 -24.00
CA CYS A 120 -0.80 -31.68 -24.80
C CYS A 120 -1.07 -31.72 -26.32
N ASP A 121 -2.31 -31.46 -26.75
CA ASP A 121 -2.67 -31.41 -28.17
C ASP A 121 -2.51 -30.00 -28.76
N VAL A 122 -2.25 -28.98 -27.93
CA VAL A 122 -2.15 -27.58 -28.34
C VAL A 122 -0.69 -27.19 -28.56
N VAL A 123 -0.35 -26.86 -29.81
CA VAL A 123 0.93 -26.23 -30.16
C VAL A 123 0.70 -24.74 -30.36
N THR A 124 1.49 -23.90 -29.70
CA THR A 124 1.43 -22.44 -29.81
C THR A 124 2.81 -21.86 -30.11
N GLY A 125 2.85 -20.71 -30.77
CA GLY A 125 4.05 -19.95 -31.07
C GLY A 125 3.72 -18.48 -31.20
N ASP A 126 4.66 -17.63 -30.80
CA ASP A 126 4.61 -16.18 -30.96
C ASP A 126 6.02 -15.68 -31.27
N GLU A 127 6.12 -14.51 -31.88
CA GLU A 127 7.40 -13.89 -32.24
C GLU A 127 7.79 -12.88 -31.14
N SER A 128 9.07 -12.90 -30.75
CA SER A 128 9.60 -11.96 -29.76
C SER A 128 10.84 -11.26 -30.31
N TRP A 129 10.91 -9.95 -30.08
CA TRP A 129 12.08 -9.15 -30.45
C TRP A 129 13.22 -9.39 -29.47
N PHE A 130 14.40 -9.73 -29.99
CA PHE A 130 15.63 -9.85 -29.21
C PHE A 130 16.56 -8.70 -29.57
N PHE A 131 16.89 -7.87 -28.56
CA PHE A 131 17.81 -6.76 -28.74
C PHE A 131 19.26 -7.26 -28.66
N HIS A 132 19.98 -7.22 -29.77
CA HIS A 132 21.43 -7.42 -29.77
C HIS A 132 22.14 -6.10 -29.45
N LYS A 133 22.66 -5.98 -28.23
CA LYS A 133 23.51 -4.85 -27.83
C LYS A 133 24.98 -5.27 -27.93
N GLN A 134 25.74 -4.62 -28.80
CA GLN A 134 27.19 -4.71 -28.72
C GLN A 134 27.65 -4.00 -27.44
N ILE A 135 28.06 -4.79 -26.46
CA ILE A 135 28.79 -4.29 -25.31
C ILE A 135 30.16 -3.89 -25.86
N SER A 136 30.51 -2.61 -25.76
CA SER A 136 31.83 -2.11 -26.13
C SER A 136 32.95 -2.89 -25.42
N GLN A 137 34.20 -2.78 -25.87
CA GLN A 137 35.32 -3.48 -25.24
C GLN A 137 35.30 -3.30 -23.71
N LYS A 138 35.73 -4.32 -22.95
CA LYS A 138 35.67 -4.36 -21.48
C LYS A 138 36.19 -3.07 -20.81
N SER A 139 37.21 -2.43 -21.41
CA SER A 139 37.78 -1.15 -20.98
C SER A 139 36.81 0.05 -21.09
N SER A 140 35.97 0.07 -22.12
CA SER A 140 34.97 1.13 -22.35
C SER A 140 33.77 1.06 -21.39
N ASN A 141 33.60 -0.05 -20.67
CA ASN A 141 32.54 -0.24 -19.67
C ASN A 141 33.06 -0.11 -18.22
N ALA A 142 34.30 0.36 -18.03
CA ALA A 142 34.82 0.65 -16.70
C ALA A 142 34.01 1.79 -16.06
N ALA A 143 33.46 1.55 -14.88
CA ALA A 143 32.78 2.55 -14.07
C ALA A 143 33.55 2.77 -12.77
N TRP A 144 33.58 4.01 -12.29
CA TRP A 144 34.10 4.32 -10.98
C TRP A 144 33.16 3.76 -9.91
N VAL A 145 33.71 2.99 -8.98
CA VAL A 145 32.99 2.43 -7.83
C VAL A 145 33.57 3.06 -6.57
N ALA A 146 32.72 3.36 -5.58
CA ALA A 146 33.20 3.82 -4.28
C ALA A 146 34.12 2.75 -3.66
N ARG A 147 35.19 3.18 -2.96
CA ARG A 147 35.95 2.24 -2.13
C ARG A 147 35.03 1.76 -1.01
N GLY A 148 34.83 0.46 -0.93
CA GLY A 148 34.23 -0.20 0.23
C GLY A 148 35.08 -0.03 1.48
#